data_AF-A0A813L836-F1
#
_entry.id   AF-A0A813L836-F1
#
_cell.length_a   1.000
_cell.length_b   1.000
_cell.length_c   1.000
_cell.angle_alpha   90.00
_cell.angle_beta   90.00
_cell.angle_gamma   90.00
#
_symmetry.space_group_name_H-M   'P 1'
#
loop_
_entity.id
_entity.type
_entity.pdbx_description
1 polymer ?
#
loop_
_entity_poly.entity_id
_entity_poly.type
_entity_poly.pdbx_seq_one_letter_code
_entity_poly.pdbx_strand_id
1 'polypeptide(L)'
;MSATWSKATTPRGGLESWYAHPRLLRHARRFETSRDPEAVLLRYYRLSAEDPELLRAACHVAAWVALLPEELVARPQGRSELSAVRLLAQLLRRRLGKRITPWLRGILQLVARRQLPGIDGGDQEHWLQLKRSLPNSFWKSLSSDPVLEADPETSEATERSQQVRDQACGVEDQVSSLRAVRKQQLMAIARADALDGDSRESEVISVQVRAQAALDHNNPDRMIEAVVEAVGLLSPPREIISKSSVGASMTERAQAQLRAASQSRLRAFLLYLLGLLSGNSFPNTSGLDLEDPGTMQLLQVPFERLRQLLKDRVLEGLACAPQWALLAGVVGISVAGLALSDYQGAGSEHSRTRRSVKWASVVLAAAAAHENILTRDQLLDFAREADPELISQHSDWKSKLGVAMKDIMHLKPGRNASGHHEFHLDPAISGGRPPNMKKSKDGWRSKYTFTVDGRQYEITGSAQSTVHGADELFSNGKLEMLKSLVLQEHGFQQIMSQGFFIRPCNRKAKRCRASTD
;
A
#
# COMPACT_ATOMS: atom_id res chain seq x y z
N MET A 1 22.72 29.85 7.26
CA MET A 1 22.24 28.70 6.46
C MET A 1 20.97 28.14 7.11
N SER A 2 19.79 28.54 6.61
CA SER A 2 18.51 28.09 7.15
C SER A 2 18.13 26.76 6.49
N ALA A 3 18.26 25.65 7.21
CA ALA A 3 17.88 24.33 6.69
C ALA A 3 16.41 24.35 6.26
N THR A 4 16.15 23.95 5.03
CA THR A 4 14.87 23.96 4.29
C THR A 4 13.81 23.05 4.92
N TRP A 5 13.36 23.38 6.13
CA TRP A 5 12.16 22.79 6.75
C TRP A 5 10.86 23.40 6.21
N SER A 6 10.93 24.44 5.37
CA SER A 6 9.81 25.32 5.04
C SER A 6 8.84 24.84 3.95
N LYS A 7 8.89 23.57 3.52
CA LYS A 7 8.00 23.09 2.44
C LYS A 7 7.10 21.90 2.79
N ALA A 8 7.20 21.34 3.99
CA ALA A 8 6.20 20.35 4.41
C ALA A 8 4.92 21.10 4.81
N THR A 9 3.86 20.91 4.03
CA THR A 9 2.53 21.46 4.32
C THR A 9 2.06 20.93 5.66
N THR A 10 1.74 21.83 6.59
CA THR A 10 1.06 21.49 7.84
C THR A 10 -0.20 20.68 7.52
N PRO A 11 -0.48 19.57 8.21
CA PRO A 11 -1.67 18.77 7.95
C PRO A 11 -2.90 19.66 8.07
N ARG A 12 -3.77 19.62 7.07
CA ARG A 12 -5.05 20.33 7.08
C ARG A 12 -6.10 19.30 7.51
N GLY A 13 -6.70 19.49 8.69
CA GLY A 13 -7.70 18.57 9.24
C GLY A 13 -7.70 18.55 10.77
N GLY A 14 -8.63 17.78 11.33
CA GLY A 14 -8.69 17.52 12.77
C GLY A 14 -7.52 16.65 13.26
N LEU A 15 -7.54 16.27 14.54
CA LEU A 15 -6.44 15.54 15.18
C LEU A 15 -6.14 14.18 14.55
N GLU A 16 -7.15 13.54 13.95
CA GLU A 16 -6.97 12.29 13.19
C GLU A 16 -5.95 12.44 12.05
N SER A 17 -5.95 13.59 11.37
CA SER A 17 -4.98 13.86 10.31
C SER A 17 -3.54 13.96 10.83
N TRP A 18 -3.38 14.34 12.10
CA TRP A 18 -2.08 14.38 12.77
C TRP A 18 -1.67 12.99 13.26
N TYR A 19 -2.57 12.22 13.87
CA TYR A 19 -2.30 10.83 14.27
C TYR A 19 -1.86 9.96 13.09
N ALA A 20 -2.55 10.08 11.96
CA ALA A 20 -2.25 9.32 10.74
C ALA A 20 -1.08 9.91 9.92
N HIS A 21 -0.48 11.03 10.34
CA HIS A 21 0.46 11.75 9.48
C HIS A 21 1.76 10.92 9.25
N PRO A 22 2.11 10.55 8.00
CA PRO A 22 3.22 9.62 7.71
C PRO A 22 4.56 10.05 8.27
N ARG A 23 4.81 11.37 8.30
CA ARG A 23 6.04 11.92 8.87
C ARG A 23 6.15 11.68 10.38
N LEU A 24 5.06 11.85 11.14
CA LEU A 24 5.08 11.65 12.60
C LEU A 24 5.23 10.17 12.93
N LEU A 25 4.46 9.31 12.24
CA LEU A 25 4.58 7.86 12.33
C LEU A 25 6.00 7.37 12.04
N ARG A 26 6.66 7.91 11.01
CA ARG A 26 8.06 7.58 10.70
C ARG A 26 9.02 7.95 11.84
N HIS A 27 8.81 9.10 12.49
CA HIS A 27 9.64 9.52 13.61
C HIS A 27 9.42 8.66 14.86
N ALA A 28 8.17 8.31 15.16
CA ALA A 28 7.77 7.40 16.22
C ALA A 28 8.38 5.99 16.02
N ARG A 29 8.11 5.36 14.86
CA ARG A 29 8.64 4.02 14.52
C ARG A 29 10.17 3.96 14.60
N ARG A 30 10.87 5.00 14.13
CA ARG A 30 12.34 5.02 14.18
C ARG A 30 12.90 5.01 15.61
N PHE A 31 12.19 5.61 16.57
CA PHE A 31 12.59 5.59 17.97
C PHE A 31 12.23 4.24 18.61
N GLU A 32 11.01 3.76 18.38
CA GLU A 32 10.52 2.46 18.85
C GLU A 32 11.41 1.29 18.42
N THR A 33 11.85 1.27 17.15
CA THR A 33 12.74 0.21 16.63
C THR A 33 14.23 0.46 16.94
N SER A 34 14.57 1.46 17.74
CA SER A 34 15.97 1.74 18.08
C SER A 34 16.52 0.65 19.00
N ARG A 35 17.68 0.09 18.65
CA ARG A 35 18.39 -0.86 19.53
C ARG A 35 18.90 -0.22 20.82
N ASP A 36 19.09 1.10 20.80
CA ASP A 36 19.57 1.89 21.93
C ASP A 36 18.76 3.19 22.02
N PRO A 37 17.60 3.17 22.71
CA PRO A 37 16.78 4.36 22.92
C PRO A 37 17.50 5.44 23.75
N GLU A 38 18.33 5.03 24.71
CA GLU A 38 19.08 5.95 25.58
C GLU A 38 20.07 6.82 24.77
N ALA A 39 20.87 6.20 23.90
CA ALA A 39 21.79 6.96 23.03
C ALA A 39 21.05 7.95 22.13
N VAL A 40 19.84 7.58 21.66
CA VAL A 40 19.01 8.49 20.86
C VAL A 40 18.55 9.69 21.69
N LEU A 41 18.09 9.47 22.93
CA LEU A 41 17.69 10.55 23.84
C LEU A 41 18.88 11.47 24.18
N LEU A 42 20.03 10.90 24.53
CA LEU A 42 21.25 11.64 24.85
C LEU A 42 21.74 12.50 23.69
N ARG A 43 21.60 12.04 22.44
CA ARG A 43 21.93 12.85 21.26
C ARG A 43 21.12 14.13 21.21
N TYR A 44 19.81 14.08 21.50
CA TYR A 44 18.95 15.25 21.51
C TYR A 44 19.12 16.09 22.78
N TYR A 45 19.45 15.47 23.92
CA TYR A 45 19.72 16.14 25.17
C TYR A 45 20.92 17.11 25.09
N ARG A 46 21.93 16.78 24.27
CA ARG A 46 23.15 17.58 24.11
C ARG A 46 22.97 18.86 23.27
N LEU A 47 21.81 19.08 22.67
CA LEU A 47 21.57 20.25 21.81
C LEU A 47 21.51 21.55 22.63
N SER A 48 22.27 22.56 22.20
CA SER A 48 22.27 23.91 22.81
C SER A 48 20.97 24.68 22.53
N ALA A 49 20.66 25.69 23.34
CA ALA A 49 19.52 26.59 23.13
C ALA A 49 19.61 27.39 21.79
N GLU A 50 20.84 27.63 21.34
CA GLU A 50 21.17 28.34 20.10
C GLU A 50 21.16 27.43 18.87
N ASP A 51 21.07 26.11 19.07
CA ASP A 51 21.18 25.14 17.99
C ASP A 51 19.97 25.26 17.03
N PRO A 52 20.18 25.47 15.72
CA PRO A 52 19.10 25.51 14.74
C PRO A 52 18.32 24.19 14.67
N GLU A 53 18.90 23.07 15.12
CA GLU A 53 18.25 21.77 15.18
C GLU A 53 17.30 21.61 16.38
N LEU A 54 17.32 22.52 17.36
CA LEU A 54 16.51 22.40 18.57
C LEU A 54 15.00 22.32 18.28
N LEU A 55 14.52 23.09 17.29
CA LEU A 55 13.11 23.01 16.85
C LEU A 55 12.79 21.64 16.23
N ARG A 56 13.69 21.11 15.42
CA ARG A 56 13.55 19.80 14.78
C ARG A 56 13.54 18.70 15.82
N ALA A 57 14.44 18.77 16.80
CA ALA A 57 14.49 17.89 17.95
C ALA A 57 13.17 17.90 18.72
N ALA A 58 12.66 19.08 19.08
CA ALA A 58 11.38 19.21 19.78
C ALA A 58 10.23 18.57 19.01
N CYS A 59 10.16 18.75 17.68
CA CYS A 59 9.15 18.10 16.84
C CYS A 59 9.28 16.57 16.82
N HIS A 60 10.51 16.02 16.76
CA HIS A 60 10.73 14.58 16.78
C HIS A 60 10.32 13.98 18.12
N VAL A 61 10.81 14.57 19.23
CA VAL A 61 10.52 14.08 20.58
C VAL A 61 9.04 14.23 20.91
N ALA A 62 8.39 15.33 20.51
CA ALA A 62 6.94 15.50 20.67
C ALA A 62 6.15 14.43 19.91
N ALA A 63 6.60 14.02 18.72
CA ALA A 63 5.95 12.95 17.96
C ALA A 63 6.06 11.59 18.68
N TRP A 64 7.18 11.33 19.35
CA TRP A 64 7.35 10.12 20.16
C TRP A 64 6.38 10.10 21.33
N VAL A 65 6.37 11.18 22.13
CA VAL A 65 5.49 11.33 23.30
C VAL A 65 4.01 11.25 22.90
N ALA A 66 3.64 11.81 21.74
CA ALA A 66 2.27 11.74 21.25
C ALA A 66 1.85 10.32 20.84
N LEU A 67 2.70 9.56 20.15
CA LEU A 67 2.28 8.39 19.37
C LEU A 67 2.72 7.03 19.91
N LEU A 68 3.75 6.94 20.76
CA LEU A 68 4.29 5.66 21.24
C LEU A 68 3.65 5.22 22.56
N PRO A 69 3.64 3.92 22.91
CA PRO A 69 3.18 3.42 24.22
C PRO A 69 3.79 4.17 25.42
N GLU A 70 3.02 4.32 26.50
CA GLU A 70 3.41 5.15 27.65
C GLU A 70 4.67 4.62 28.34
N GLU A 71 4.76 3.31 28.42
CA GLU A 71 5.87 2.55 29.00
C GLU A 71 7.20 2.83 28.30
N LEU A 72 7.16 3.24 27.02
CA LEU A 72 8.35 3.59 26.25
C LEU A 72 8.76 5.05 26.42
N VAL A 73 7.79 5.97 26.62
CA VAL A 73 8.05 7.42 26.60
C VAL A 73 8.18 8.04 27.98
N ALA A 74 7.47 7.51 28.97
CA ALA A 74 7.46 8.00 30.35
C ALA A 74 8.57 7.34 31.19
N ARG A 75 8.81 6.04 30.97
CA ARG A 75 9.84 5.27 31.67
C ARG A 75 11.24 5.83 31.41
N PRO A 76 12.02 6.14 32.45
CA PRO A 76 13.44 6.49 32.32
C PRO A 76 14.23 5.39 31.59
N GLN A 77 15.07 5.79 30.63
CA GLN A 77 15.88 4.86 29.85
C GLN A 77 17.33 4.85 30.34
N GLY A 78 17.85 3.65 30.60
CA GLY A 78 19.26 3.40 30.91
C GLY A 78 19.78 4.11 32.15
N ARG A 79 21.07 4.46 32.16
CA ARG A 79 21.76 5.04 33.34
C ARG A 79 21.51 6.53 33.51
N SER A 80 21.11 7.22 32.44
CA SER A 80 20.86 8.66 32.46
C SER A 80 19.52 9.05 33.09
N GLU A 81 18.67 8.07 33.39
CA GLU A 81 17.31 8.27 33.90
C GLU A 81 16.49 9.28 33.07
N LEU A 82 16.78 9.35 31.77
CA LEU A 82 16.15 10.29 30.86
C LEU A 82 14.98 9.60 30.17
N SER A 83 13.79 10.18 30.28
CA SER A 83 12.60 9.78 29.52
C SER A 83 12.34 10.74 28.35
N ALA A 84 11.55 10.31 27.37
CA ALA A 84 11.19 11.17 26.23
C ALA A 84 10.33 12.35 26.68
N VAL A 85 9.45 12.16 27.66
CA VAL A 85 8.63 13.22 28.28
C VAL A 85 9.52 14.28 28.94
N ARG A 86 10.50 13.85 29.75
CA ARG A 86 11.44 14.76 30.43
C ARG A 86 12.33 15.52 29.44
N LEU A 87 12.81 14.83 28.41
CA LEU A 87 13.57 15.44 27.33
C LEU A 87 12.73 16.50 26.58
N LEU A 88 11.46 16.21 26.26
CA LEU A 88 10.58 17.18 25.60
C LEU A 88 10.40 18.44 26.45
N ALA A 89 10.13 18.28 27.75
CA ALA A 89 10.01 19.39 28.69
C ALA A 89 11.27 20.27 28.68
N GLN A 90 12.46 19.65 28.65
CA GLN A 90 13.73 20.38 28.61
C GLN A 90 13.96 21.10 27.27
N LEU A 91 13.67 20.45 26.14
CA LEU A 91 13.79 21.06 24.81
C LEU A 91 12.85 22.27 24.66
N LEU A 92 11.64 22.19 25.21
CA LEU A 92 10.68 23.29 25.22
C LEU A 92 11.17 24.45 26.12
N ARG A 93 11.72 24.15 27.31
CA ARG A 93 12.33 25.17 28.19
C ARG A 93 13.53 25.87 27.53
N ARG A 94 14.40 25.14 26.83
CA ARG A 94 15.52 25.75 26.10
C ARG A 94 15.06 26.63 24.93
N ARG A 95 13.84 26.44 24.44
CA ARG A 95 13.22 27.27 23.39
C ARG A 95 12.46 28.50 23.90
N LEU A 96 12.40 28.73 25.22
CA LEU A 96 11.63 29.83 25.82
C LEU A 96 11.84 31.15 25.07
N GLY A 97 10.73 31.85 24.79
CA GLY A 97 10.70 33.11 24.03
C GLY A 97 10.49 32.98 22.51
N LYS A 98 10.69 31.80 21.92
CA LYS A 98 10.47 31.61 20.46
C LYS A 98 9.02 31.19 20.17
N ARG A 99 8.41 31.77 19.12
CA ARG A 99 7.04 31.42 18.66
C ARG A 99 6.94 29.92 18.32
N ILE A 100 5.96 29.22 18.91
CA ILE A 100 5.66 27.83 18.55
C ILE A 100 5.19 27.79 17.10
N THR A 101 5.84 26.97 16.27
CA THR A 101 5.45 26.83 14.86
C THR A 101 4.12 26.07 14.74
N PRO A 102 3.34 26.28 13.67
CA PRO A 102 2.09 25.52 13.47
C PRO A 102 2.31 23.99 13.54
N TRP A 103 3.44 23.51 13.01
CA TRP A 103 3.82 22.10 13.07
C TRP A 103 3.99 21.59 14.50
N LEU A 104 4.80 22.27 15.32
CA LEU A 104 5.01 21.86 16.70
C LEU A 104 3.73 22.01 17.52
N ARG A 105 2.94 23.06 17.25
CA ARG A 105 1.65 23.28 17.92
C ARG A 105 0.71 22.10 17.73
N GLY A 106 0.51 21.61 16.51
CA GLY A 106 -0.38 20.48 16.24
C GLY A 106 0.07 19.19 16.93
N ILE A 107 1.38 18.91 16.96
CA ILE A 107 1.89 17.74 17.70
C ILE A 107 1.68 17.91 19.21
N LEU A 108 1.93 19.11 19.76
CA LEU A 108 1.73 19.37 21.18
C LEU A 108 0.25 19.26 21.60
N GLN A 109 -0.70 19.51 20.70
CA GLN A 109 -2.13 19.26 20.96
C GLN A 109 -2.40 17.75 21.15
N LEU A 110 -1.75 16.87 20.37
CA LEU A 110 -1.82 15.42 20.59
C LEU A 110 -1.24 15.04 21.96
N VAL A 111 -0.07 15.61 22.31
CA VAL A 111 0.58 15.38 23.61
C VAL A 111 -0.32 15.83 24.77
N ALA A 112 -0.96 16.99 24.66
CA ALA A 112 -1.85 17.52 25.68
C ALA A 112 -3.09 16.65 25.88
N ARG A 113 -3.68 16.12 24.80
CA ARG A 113 -4.83 15.21 24.89
C ARG A 113 -4.49 13.91 25.61
N ARG A 114 -3.29 13.40 25.38
CA ARG A 114 -2.81 12.19 26.06
C ARG A 114 -2.68 12.36 27.57
N GLN A 115 -2.34 13.56 28.05
CA GLN A 115 -2.12 13.86 29.47
C GLN A 115 -3.42 13.96 30.30
N LEU A 116 -4.59 14.03 29.67
CA LEU A 116 -5.81 14.52 30.34
C LEU A 116 -6.58 13.55 31.27
N PRO A 117 -6.38 12.22 31.27
CA PRO A 117 -6.97 11.38 32.32
C PRO A 117 -5.96 10.49 33.08
N GLY A 118 -5.89 10.67 34.42
CA GLY A 118 -5.64 9.57 35.37
C GLY A 118 -4.24 8.97 35.49
N ILE A 119 -3.17 9.74 35.27
CA ILE A 119 -1.80 9.21 35.45
C ILE A 119 -1.47 9.09 36.95
N ASP A 120 -1.76 7.92 37.52
CA ASP A 120 -1.33 7.50 38.85
C ASP A 120 0.03 6.78 38.75
N GLY A 121 1.10 7.37 39.29
CA GLY A 121 2.41 6.72 39.35
C GLY A 121 3.62 7.66 39.36
N GLY A 122 4.83 7.07 39.48
CA GLY A 122 6.10 7.80 39.55
C GLY A 122 6.43 8.68 38.34
N ASP A 123 5.74 8.49 37.21
CA ASP A 123 5.92 9.28 35.99
C ASP A 123 5.16 10.63 36.01
N GLN A 124 4.30 10.86 37.01
CA GLN A 124 3.52 12.09 37.16
C GLN A 124 4.41 13.33 37.22
N GLU A 125 5.61 13.24 37.81
CA GLU A 125 6.53 14.37 37.87
C GLU A 125 7.02 14.81 36.49
N HIS A 126 7.35 13.86 35.59
CA HIS A 126 7.79 14.18 34.22
C HIS A 126 6.69 14.90 33.43
N TRP A 127 5.45 14.44 33.57
CA TRP A 127 4.29 15.05 32.93
C TRP A 127 3.98 16.44 33.50
N LEU A 128 4.12 16.64 34.81
CA LEU A 128 4.01 17.96 35.43
C LEU A 128 5.11 18.92 34.96
N GLN A 129 6.35 18.45 34.84
CA GLN A 129 7.46 19.25 34.29
C GLN A 129 7.18 19.65 32.84
N LEU A 130 6.62 18.74 32.02
CA LEU A 130 6.22 19.06 30.65
C LEU A 130 5.10 20.10 30.61
N LYS A 131 4.07 19.95 31.46
CA LYS A 131 2.96 20.90 31.58
C LYS A 131 3.45 22.31 31.89
N ARG A 132 4.37 22.43 32.86
CA ARG A 132 5.01 23.71 33.26
C ARG A 132 5.90 24.30 32.17
N SER A 133 6.39 23.49 31.24
CA SER A 133 7.27 23.92 30.14
C SER A 133 6.50 24.51 28.95
N LEU A 134 5.17 24.37 28.92
CA LEU A 134 4.32 24.90 27.86
C LEU A 134 3.82 26.32 28.22
N PRO A 135 3.83 27.28 27.27
CA PRO A 135 3.32 28.63 27.53
C PRO A 135 1.83 28.64 27.88
N ASN A 136 1.41 29.52 28.80
CA ASN A 136 -0.01 29.69 29.15
C ASN A 136 -0.90 30.03 27.93
N SER A 137 -0.36 30.70 26.91
CA SER A 137 -1.08 30.99 25.66
C SER A 137 -1.40 29.73 24.85
N PHE A 138 -0.58 28.68 24.95
CA PHE A 138 -0.88 27.38 24.34
C PHE A 138 -2.08 26.73 25.02
N TRP A 139 -2.11 26.71 26.36
CA TRP A 139 -3.22 26.16 27.14
C TRP A 139 -4.52 26.93 26.92
N LYS A 140 -4.46 28.27 26.94
CA LYS A 140 -5.62 29.11 26.61
C LYS A 140 -6.16 28.80 25.21
N SER A 141 -5.26 28.71 24.21
CA SER A 141 -5.65 28.34 22.84
C SER A 141 -6.25 26.94 22.75
N LEU A 142 -5.81 25.99 23.57
CA LEU A 142 -6.35 24.63 23.59
C LEU A 142 -7.79 24.61 24.14
N SER A 143 -8.07 25.45 25.14
CA SER A 143 -9.42 25.61 25.71
C SER A 143 -10.35 26.48 24.88
N SER A 144 -9.81 27.35 24.01
CA SER A 144 -10.60 28.31 23.21
C SER A 144 -10.86 27.86 21.78
N ASP A 145 -10.33 26.73 21.32
CA ASP A 145 -10.53 26.25 19.94
C ASP A 145 -11.83 25.42 19.90
N PRO A 146 -12.98 25.99 19.45
CA PRO A 146 -14.28 25.32 19.50
C PRO A 146 -14.43 24.27 18.40
N VAL A 147 -13.46 24.15 17.49
CA VAL A 147 -13.44 23.19 16.38
C VAL A 147 -13.17 21.75 16.86
N LEU A 148 -12.98 21.55 18.17
CA LEU A 148 -12.59 20.28 18.76
C LEU A 148 -13.42 19.86 19.98
N GLU A 149 -14.50 20.58 20.31
CA GLU A 149 -15.55 20.10 21.20
C GLU A 149 -16.63 19.40 20.37
N ALA A 150 -16.99 18.18 20.77
CA ALA A 150 -18.17 17.50 20.25
C ALA A 150 -19.42 18.34 20.53
N ASP A 151 -20.42 18.25 19.66
CA ASP A 151 -21.66 19.03 19.70
C ASP A 151 -22.23 19.24 21.12
N PRO A 152 -22.51 20.50 21.52
CA PRO A 152 -23.04 20.81 22.85
C PRO A 152 -24.51 20.38 23.04
N GLU A 153 -25.21 19.87 22.02
CA GLU A 153 -26.54 19.25 22.19
C GLU A 153 -26.51 17.94 22.98
N THR A 154 -25.31 17.41 23.30
CA THR A 154 -25.16 16.20 24.11
C THR A 154 -24.92 16.47 25.61
N SER A 155 -24.76 17.70 26.08
CA SER A 155 -24.31 17.93 27.48
C SER A 155 -25.44 17.94 28.52
N GLU A 156 -26.63 18.46 28.21
CA GLU A 156 -27.73 18.52 29.20
C GLU A 156 -28.58 17.24 29.27
N ALA A 157 -28.54 16.38 28.25
CA ALA A 157 -29.15 15.05 28.29
C ALA A 157 -28.28 14.00 29.04
N THR A 158 -27.00 14.31 29.27
CA THR A 158 -26.03 13.35 29.83
C THR A 158 -25.93 13.44 31.35
N GLU A 159 -26.12 14.61 31.97
CA GLU A 159 -26.08 14.72 33.45
C GLU A 159 -27.30 14.11 34.14
N ARG A 160 -28.49 14.15 33.51
CA ARG A 160 -29.66 13.39 34.00
C ARG A 160 -29.55 11.88 33.73
N SER A 161 -28.67 11.46 32.82
CA SER A 161 -28.39 10.05 32.55
C SER A 161 -27.25 9.49 33.42
N GLN A 162 -26.37 10.33 33.98
CA GLN A 162 -25.27 9.90 34.85
C GLN A 162 -25.77 9.46 36.24
N GLN A 163 -26.78 10.14 36.79
CA GLN A 163 -27.36 9.78 38.08
C GLN A 163 -28.21 8.50 38.06
N VAL A 164 -28.56 7.99 36.88
CA VAL A 164 -29.18 6.66 36.69
C VAL A 164 -28.13 5.59 36.35
N ARG A 165 -26.93 5.98 35.90
CA ARG A 165 -25.87 5.05 35.44
C ARG A 165 -24.97 4.50 36.55
N ASP A 166 -24.87 5.16 37.69
CA ASP A 166 -24.09 4.63 38.82
C ASP A 166 -24.85 3.54 39.62
N GLN A 167 -26.04 3.13 39.15
CA GLN A 167 -26.83 2.03 39.72
C GLN A 167 -26.94 0.79 38.81
N ALA A 168 -26.16 0.71 37.73
CA ALA A 168 -26.11 -0.47 36.88
C ALA A 168 -24.68 -0.76 36.39
N CYS A 169 -23.90 -1.45 37.22
CA CYS A 169 -22.80 -2.29 36.76
C CYS A 169 -23.37 -3.37 35.82
N GLY A 170 -23.33 -3.10 34.52
CA GLY A 170 -23.66 -4.03 33.45
C GLY A 170 -23.03 -3.53 32.15
N VAL A 171 -21.84 -4.02 31.83
CA VAL A 171 -21.18 -3.83 30.54
C VAL A 171 -21.96 -4.66 29.52
N GLU A 172 -22.91 -4.03 28.82
CA GLU A 172 -23.50 -4.60 27.62
C GLU A 172 -22.84 -3.96 26.39
N ASP A 173 -22.17 -4.80 25.59
CA ASP A 173 -21.79 -4.51 24.21
C ASP A 173 -22.98 -3.87 23.50
N GLN A 174 -22.87 -2.58 23.14
CA GLN A 174 -23.84 -1.97 22.24
C GLN A 174 -23.64 -2.57 20.86
N VAL A 175 -24.31 -3.70 20.61
CA VAL A 175 -24.42 -4.33 19.29
C VAL A 175 -25.05 -3.29 18.37
N SER A 176 -24.21 -2.64 17.57
CA SER A 176 -24.68 -1.69 16.58
C SER A 176 -25.63 -2.42 15.62
N SER A 177 -26.86 -1.91 15.48
CA SER A 177 -27.84 -2.57 14.62
C SER A 177 -27.31 -2.69 13.18
N LEU A 178 -27.61 -3.79 12.48
CA LEU A 178 -27.24 -3.97 11.06
C LEU A 178 -27.66 -2.78 10.18
N ARG A 179 -28.75 -2.09 10.54
CA ARG A 179 -29.20 -0.87 9.86
C ARG A 179 -28.20 0.28 10.01
N ALA A 180 -27.62 0.45 11.19
CA ALA A 180 -26.58 1.45 11.44
C ALA A 180 -25.30 1.12 10.67
N VAL A 181 -24.88 -0.16 10.68
CA VAL A 181 -23.72 -0.64 9.93
C VAL A 181 -23.90 -0.36 8.43
N ARG A 182 -25.04 -0.75 7.84
CA ARG A 182 -25.33 -0.48 6.42
C ARG A 182 -25.32 1.01 6.08
N LYS A 183 -25.87 1.85 6.95
CA LYS A 183 -25.83 3.31 6.78
C LYS A 183 -24.39 3.84 6.76
N GLN A 184 -23.55 3.35 7.68
CA GLN A 184 -22.13 3.70 7.72
C GLN A 184 -21.38 3.24 6.46
N GLN A 185 -21.65 2.02 5.97
CA GLN A 185 -21.04 1.50 4.74
C GLN A 185 -21.40 2.34 3.51
N LEU A 186 -22.69 2.72 3.37
CA LEU A 186 -23.15 3.60 2.30
C LEU A 186 -22.47 4.97 2.36
N MET A 187 -22.31 5.54 3.56
CA MET A 187 -21.60 6.81 3.75
C MET A 187 -20.11 6.70 3.39
N ALA A 188 -19.45 5.60 3.74
CA ALA A 188 -18.05 5.36 3.37
C ALA A 188 -17.86 5.25 1.85
N ILE A 189 -18.73 4.53 1.14
CA ILE A 189 -18.73 4.45 -0.32
C ILE A 189 -18.97 5.83 -0.94
N ALA A 190 -19.97 6.56 -0.45
CA ALA A 190 -20.27 7.91 -0.94
C ALA A 190 -19.11 8.90 -0.71
N ARG A 191 -18.40 8.79 0.42
CA ARG A 191 -17.17 9.56 0.69
C ARG A 191 -16.10 9.26 -0.35
N ALA A 192 -15.86 7.97 -0.63
CA ALA A 192 -14.85 7.55 -1.59
C ALA A 192 -15.16 8.03 -3.03
N ASP A 193 -16.44 8.07 -3.40
CA ASP A 193 -16.92 8.61 -4.69
C ASP A 193 -16.65 10.12 -4.86
N ALA A 194 -16.54 10.86 -3.75
CA ALA A 194 -16.36 12.31 -3.74
C ALA A 194 -14.87 12.75 -3.73
N LEU A 195 -13.92 11.81 -3.66
CA LEU A 195 -12.50 12.12 -3.64
C LEU A 195 -11.99 12.55 -5.03
N ASP A 196 -11.19 13.61 -5.06
CA ASP A 196 -10.44 14.05 -6.24
C ASP A 196 -9.25 13.12 -6.55
N GLY A 197 -8.55 13.35 -7.67
CA GLY A 197 -7.49 12.47 -8.16
C GLY A 197 -6.39 12.18 -7.13
N ASP A 198 -5.77 13.22 -6.58
CA ASP A 198 -4.65 13.08 -5.65
C ASP A 198 -5.11 12.50 -4.30
N SER A 199 -6.27 12.95 -3.79
CA SER A 199 -6.83 12.44 -2.55
C SER A 199 -7.24 10.97 -2.69
N ARG A 200 -7.79 10.58 -3.85
CA ARG A 200 -8.15 9.19 -4.15
C ARG A 200 -6.91 8.30 -4.20
N GLU A 201 -5.82 8.74 -4.82
CA GLU A 201 -4.57 7.97 -4.83
C GLU A 201 -4.00 7.78 -3.43
N SER A 202 -4.01 8.84 -2.60
CA SER A 202 -3.61 8.74 -1.19
C SER A 202 -4.51 7.78 -0.40
N GLU A 203 -5.82 7.82 -0.64
CA GLU A 203 -6.78 6.95 0.03
C GLU A 203 -6.61 5.48 -0.40
N VAL A 204 -6.31 5.20 -1.69
CA VAL A 204 -5.97 3.84 -2.14
C VAL A 204 -4.79 3.28 -1.36
N ILE A 205 -3.73 4.08 -1.16
CA ILE A 205 -2.57 3.66 -0.37
C ILE A 205 -2.96 3.42 1.10
N SER A 206 -3.78 4.31 1.67
CA SER A 206 -4.27 4.18 3.05
C SER A 206 -5.09 2.90 3.26
N VAL A 207 -6.02 2.61 2.34
CA VAL A 207 -6.83 1.39 2.35
C VAL A 207 -5.95 0.15 2.21
N GLN A 208 -4.93 0.17 1.35
CA GLN A 208 -3.99 -0.96 1.23
C GLN A 208 -3.25 -1.23 2.55
N VAL A 209 -2.79 -0.18 3.23
CA VAL A 209 -2.10 -0.33 4.53
C VAL A 209 -3.04 -0.86 5.61
N ARG A 210 -4.29 -0.39 5.65
CA ARG A 210 -5.30 -0.87 6.61
C ARG A 210 -5.76 -2.30 6.32
N ALA A 211 -5.99 -2.62 5.05
CA ALA A 211 -6.31 -3.97 4.59
C ALA A 211 -5.22 -4.96 4.98
N GLN A 212 -3.95 -4.59 4.75
CA GLN A 212 -2.81 -5.40 5.16
C GLN A 212 -2.79 -5.62 6.67
N ALA A 213 -2.95 -4.55 7.46
CA ALA A 213 -3.01 -4.68 8.91
C ALA A 213 -4.19 -5.55 9.36
N ALA A 214 -5.35 -5.45 8.72
CA ALA A 214 -6.52 -6.29 9.03
C ALA A 214 -6.24 -7.77 8.79
N LEU A 215 -5.61 -8.10 7.65
CA LEU A 215 -5.15 -9.45 7.31
C LEU A 215 -4.10 -9.96 8.31
N ASP A 216 -3.07 -9.16 8.60
CA ASP A 216 -1.98 -9.54 9.51
C ASP A 216 -2.47 -9.86 10.94
N HIS A 217 -3.50 -9.17 11.40
CA HIS A 217 -4.10 -9.38 12.73
C HIS A 217 -5.32 -10.32 12.70
N ASN A 218 -5.66 -10.88 11.54
CA ASN A 218 -6.84 -11.71 11.31
C ASN A 218 -8.14 -11.10 11.90
N ASN A 219 -8.35 -9.80 11.70
CA ASN A 219 -9.49 -9.07 12.27
C ASN A 219 -10.62 -8.91 11.23
N PRO A 220 -11.72 -9.68 11.31
CA PRO A 220 -12.76 -9.69 10.29
C PRO A 220 -13.50 -8.36 10.17
N ASP A 221 -13.75 -7.66 11.28
CA ASP A 221 -14.43 -6.36 11.26
C ASP A 221 -13.62 -5.33 10.46
N ARG A 222 -12.30 -5.30 10.70
CA ARG A 222 -11.38 -4.42 9.96
C ARG A 222 -11.24 -4.83 8.50
N MET A 223 -11.33 -6.11 8.18
CA MET A 223 -11.34 -6.58 6.80
C MET A 223 -12.61 -6.12 6.08
N ILE A 224 -13.79 -6.21 6.73
CA ILE A 224 -15.07 -5.73 6.19
C ILE A 224 -15.02 -4.22 5.95
N GLU A 225 -14.49 -3.44 6.89
CA GLU A 225 -14.25 -1.99 6.70
C GLU A 225 -13.38 -1.72 5.46
N ALA A 226 -12.28 -2.46 5.30
CA ALA A 226 -11.39 -2.32 4.16
C ALA A 226 -12.05 -2.73 2.83
N VAL A 227 -12.89 -3.77 2.82
CA VAL A 227 -13.68 -4.17 1.64
C VAL A 227 -14.62 -3.05 1.22
N VAL A 228 -15.34 -2.44 2.16
CA VAL A 228 -16.29 -1.34 1.89
C VAL A 228 -15.57 -0.15 1.27
N GLU A 229 -14.44 0.25 1.83
CA GLU A 229 -13.64 1.36 1.30
C GLU A 229 -13.01 1.03 -0.06
N ALA A 230 -12.50 -0.18 -0.25
CA ALA A 230 -11.93 -0.62 -1.52
C ALA A 230 -12.97 -0.63 -2.65
N VAL A 231 -14.19 -1.11 -2.39
CA VAL A 231 -15.29 -1.07 -3.36
C VAL A 231 -15.71 0.38 -3.67
N GLY A 232 -15.73 1.26 -2.67
CA GLY A 232 -15.94 2.70 -2.91
C GLY A 232 -14.85 3.30 -3.82
N LEU A 233 -13.59 2.95 -3.60
CA LEU A 233 -12.46 3.44 -4.40
C LEU A 233 -12.36 2.83 -5.81
N LEU A 234 -13.01 1.68 -6.05
CA LEU A 234 -13.15 1.07 -7.38
C LEU A 234 -14.22 1.75 -8.25
N SER A 235 -15.17 2.45 -7.62
CA SER A 235 -16.21 3.18 -8.35
C SER A 235 -15.60 4.34 -9.16
N PRO A 236 -16.15 4.71 -10.34
CA PRO A 236 -15.70 5.92 -11.02
C PRO A 236 -15.99 7.14 -10.14
N PRO A 237 -15.06 8.12 -10.03
CA PRO A 237 -15.35 9.36 -9.32
C PRO A 237 -16.56 10.03 -9.97
N ARG A 238 -17.42 10.64 -9.16
CA ARG A 238 -18.53 11.43 -9.72
C ARG A 238 -17.92 12.54 -10.58
N GLU A 239 -18.52 12.82 -11.73
CA GLU A 239 -18.15 13.94 -12.61
C GLU A 239 -18.48 15.29 -11.97
N ILE A 240 -18.04 15.52 -10.74
CA ILE A 240 -18.11 16.81 -10.06
C ILE A 240 -16.99 17.65 -10.65
N ILE A 241 -17.24 18.10 -11.89
CA ILE A 241 -16.74 19.32 -12.49
C ILE A 241 -15.27 19.59 -12.13
N SER A 242 -14.37 18.77 -12.66
CA SER A 242 -12.92 19.02 -12.67
C SER A 242 -12.61 20.20 -13.61
N LYS A 243 -13.07 21.41 -13.27
CA LYS A 243 -12.84 22.64 -14.03
C LYS A 243 -11.58 23.39 -13.60
N SER A 244 -10.81 22.90 -12.64
CA SER A 244 -9.80 23.74 -11.96
C SER A 244 -8.36 23.21 -11.91
N SER A 245 -8.02 22.04 -12.44
CA SER A 245 -6.61 21.60 -12.47
C SER A 245 -5.89 22.07 -13.74
N VAL A 246 -5.82 23.39 -13.96
CA VAL A 246 -4.94 23.99 -14.96
C VAL A 246 -3.52 23.99 -14.38
N GLY A 247 -2.83 22.87 -14.56
CA GLY A 247 -1.42 22.75 -14.15
C GLY A 247 -1.01 21.32 -13.89
N ALA A 248 -0.88 20.50 -14.94
CA ALA A 248 -0.32 19.17 -14.80
C ALA A 248 1.02 19.07 -15.55
N SER A 249 2.07 18.70 -14.80
CA SER A 249 3.37 18.29 -15.34
C SER A 249 3.39 16.81 -15.78
N MET A 250 2.25 16.13 -15.77
CA MET A 250 2.10 14.71 -16.11
C MET A 250 1.13 14.56 -17.27
N THR A 251 1.51 13.79 -18.29
CA THR A 251 0.68 13.57 -19.47
C THR A 251 -0.57 12.75 -19.11
N GLU A 252 -1.68 12.98 -19.80
CA GLU A 252 -2.95 12.25 -19.58
C GLU A 252 -2.75 10.73 -19.65
N ARG A 253 -1.89 10.26 -20.57
CA ARG A 253 -1.53 8.84 -20.70
C ARG A 253 -0.84 8.30 -19.45
N ALA A 254 0.13 9.03 -18.90
CA ALA A 254 0.81 8.63 -17.67
C ALA A 254 -0.17 8.61 -16.47
N GLN A 255 -1.11 9.56 -16.42
CA GLN A 255 -2.15 9.58 -15.40
C GLN A 255 -3.11 8.38 -15.52
N ALA A 256 -3.58 8.06 -16.74
CA ALA A 256 -4.42 6.91 -16.98
C ALA A 256 -3.72 5.59 -16.59
N GLN A 257 -2.42 5.46 -16.88
CA GLN A 257 -1.62 4.30 -16.51
C GLN A 257 -1.42 4.18 -14.99
N LEU A 258 -1.11 5.28 -14.30
CA LEU A 258 -0.98 5.30 -12.85
C LEU A 258 -2.29 4.86 -12.16
N ARG A 259 -3.43 5.37 -12.65
CA ARG A 259 -4.77 4.97 -12.19
C ARG A 259 -5.02 3.49 -12.47
N ALA A 260 -4.70 2.98 -13.66
CA ALA A 260 -4.88 1.56 -13.96
C ALA A 260 -4.08 0.68 -12.99
N ALA A 261 -2.81 1.01 -12.74
CA ALA A 261 -1.94 0.26 -11.83
C ALA A 261 -2.35 0.35 -10.35
N SER A 262 -2.88 1.50 -9.90
CA SER A 262 -3.41 1.63 -8.53
C SER A 262 -4.70 0.82 -8.35
N GLN A 263 -5.60 0.86 -9.33
CA GLN A 263 -6.84 0.09 -9.35
C GLN A 263 -6.59 -1.42 -9.42
N SER A 264 -5.60 -1.89 -10.19
CA SER A 264 -5.23 -3.31 -10.23
C SER A 264 -4.70 -3.83 -8.90
N ARG A 265 -3.92 -3.01 -8.18
CA ARG A 265 -3.46 -3.35 -6.83
C ARG A 265 -4.62 -3.37 -5.84
N LEU A 266 -5.52 -2.39 -5.90
CA LEU A 266 -6.70 -2.35 -5.06
C LEU A 266 -7.61 -3.57 -5.26
N ARG A 267 -7.83 -3.99 -6.52
CA ARG A 267 -8.55 -5.22 -6.85
C ARG A 267 -7.86 -6.46 -6.28
N ALA A 268 -6.54 -6.57 -6.43
CA ALA A 268 -5.80 -7.69 -5.85
C ALA A 268 -6.00 -7.77 -4.32
N PHE A 269 -5.88 -6.64 -3.62
CA PHE A 269 -6.15 -6.57 -2.18
C PHE A 269 -7.59 -6.95 -1.82
N LEU A 270 -8.56 -6.49 -2.59
CA LEU A 270 -9.95 -6.88 -2.41
C LEU A 270 -10.13 -8.40 -2.53
N LEU A 271 -9.48 -9.03 -3.51
CA LEU A 271 -9.52 -10.49 -3.67
C LEU A 271 -8.85 -11.23 -2.50
N TYR A 272 -7.75 -10.71 -1.93
CA TYR A 272 -7.14 -11.25 -0.71
C TYR A 272 -8.07 -11.14 0.50
N LEU A 273 -8.68 -9.97 0.72
CA LEU A 273 -9.64 -9.74 1.79
C LEU A 273 -10.85 -10.68 1.70
N LEU A 274 -11.28 -11.01 0.49
CA LEU A 274 -12.40 -11.92 0.23
C LEU A 274 -11.99 -13.41 0.23
N GLY A 275 -10.73 -13.73 0.54
CA GLY A 275 -10.23 -15.11 0.56
C GLY A 275 -10.14 -15.79 -0.81
N LEU A 276 -10.29 -15.04 -1.90
CA LEU A 276 -10.28 -15.57 -3.28
C LEU A 276 -8.88 -15.72 -3.86
N LEU A 277 -7.93 -14.98 -3.29
CA LEU A 277 -6.51 -15.18 -3.50
C LEU A 277 -5.92 -15.60 -2.16
N SER A 278 -5.64 -16.88 -2.00
CA SER A 278 -4.68 -17.37 -1.02
C SER A 278 -3.35 -17.49 -1.74
N GLY A 279 -2.28 -16.92 -1.19
CA GLY A 279 -0.97 -16.98 -1.82
C GLY A 279 0.14 -16.78 -0.79
N ASN A 280 1.32 -17.32 -1.07
CA ASN A 280 2.47 -17.29 -0.16
C ASN A 280 3.05 -15.90 0.10
N SER A 281 2.47 -14.85 -0.49
CA SER A 281 2.70 -13.48 -0.02
C SER A 281 2.21 -13.27 1.41
N PHE A 282 1.22 -14.05 1.85
CA PHE A 282 0.64 -14.00 3.20
C PHE A 282 0.31 -15.41 3.72
N PRO A 283 1.32 -16.21 4.11
CA PRO A 283 1.16 -17.64 4.40
C PRO A 283 0.25 -17.96 5.61
N ASN A 284 -0.18 -16.96 6.38
CA ASN A 284 -1.00 -17.14 7.58
C ASN A 284 -2.28 -16.28 7.59
N THR A 285 -2.64 -15.61 6.49
CA THR A 285 -3.82 -14.73 6.50
C THR A 285 -4.98 -15.44 5.80
N SER A 286 -5.92 -15.94 6.60
CA SER A 286 -7.26 -16.27 6.10
C SER A 286 -7.96 -14.97 5.74
N GLY A 287 -8.51 -14.89 4.53
CA GLY A 287 -9.46 -13.84 4.18
C GLY A 287 -10.77 -13.99 4.95
N LEU A 288 -11.75 -13.16 4.63
CA LEU A 288 -13.10 -13.28 5.17
C LEU A 288 -13.72 -14.63 4.81
N ASP A 289 -14.39 -15.24 5.79
CA ASP A 289 -15.19 -16.44 5.59
C ASP A 289 -16.49 -16.07 4.87
N LEU A 290 -16.56 -16.36 3.58
CA LEU A 290 -17.76 -16.10 2.76
C LEU A 290 -18.84 -17.18 2.93
N GLU A 291 -18.55 -18.27 3.64
CA GLU A 291 -19.54 -19.30 4.00
C GLU A 291 -20.33 -18.88 5.25
N ASP A 292 -19.77 -18.01 6.10
CA ASP A 292 -20.44 -17.44 7.26
C ASP A 292 -21.61 -16.49 6.84
N PRO A 293 -22.86 -16.81 7.21
CA PRO A 293 -24.01 -15.97 6.89
C PRO A 293 -23.92 -14.55 7.48
N GLY A 294 -23.28 -14.39 8.64
CA GLY A 294 -23.12 -13.08 9.29
C GLY A 294 -22.24 -12.15 8.44
N THR A 295 -21.09 -12.65 8.02
CA THR A 295 -20.16 -11.97 7.11
C THR A 295 -20.84 -11.61 5.79
N MET A 296 -21.59 -12.54 5.20
CA MET A 296 -22.36 -12.27 3.97
C MET A 296 -23.42 -11.18 4.14
N GLN A 297 -24.09 -11.11 5.30
CA GLN A 297 -25.03 -10.02 5.60
C GLN A 297 -24.33 -8.66 5.72
N LEU A 298 -23.15 -8.62 6.33
CA LEU A 298 -22.34 -7.42 6.47
C LEU A 298 -21.77 -6.96 5.11
N LEU A 299 -21.45 -7.88 4.20
CA LEU A 299 -20.93 -7.58 2.87
C LEU A 299 -22.02 -7.27 1.82
N GLN A 300 -23.30 -7.31 2.20
CA GLN A 300 -24.40 -7.09 1.25
C GLN A 300 -24.31 -5.74 0.52
N VAL A 301 -24.02 -4.65 1.23
CA VAL A 301 -23.89 -3.30 0.65
C VAL A 301 -22.71 -3.21 -0.33
N PRO A 302 -21.47 -3.57 0.03
CA PRO A 302 -20.37 -3.55 -0.93
C PRO A 302 -20.56 -4.53 -2.08
N PHE A 303 -21.16 -5.70 -1.87
CA PHE A 303 -21.44 -6.64 -2.96
C PHE A 303 -22.47 -6.09 -3.94
N GLU A 304 -23.54 -5.46 -3.45
CA GLU A 304 -24.52 -4.82 -4.33
C GLU A 304 -23.90 -3.69 -5.14
N ARG A 305 -23.03 -2.89 -4.53
CA ARG A 305 -22.28 -1.85 -5.24
C ARG A 305 -21.35 -2.46 -6.30
N LEU A 306 -20.65 -3.53 -5.98
CA LEU A 306 -19.77 -4.23 -6.91
C LEU A 306 -20.57 -4.86 -8.08
N ARG A 307 -21.79 -5.37 -7.82
CA ARG A 307 -22.70 -5.80 -8.88
C ARG A 307 -23.04 -4.67 -9.82
N GLN A 308 -23.41 -3.50 -9.28
CA GLN A 308 -23.72 -2.32 -10.09
C GLN A 308 -22.51 -1.84 -10.92
N LEU A 309 -21.29 -1.95 -10.38
CA LEU A 309 -20.07 -1.60 -11.11
C LEU A 309 -19.82 -2.54 -12.29
N LEU A 310 -20.17 -3.82 -12.15
CA LEU A 310 -19.95 -4.86 -13.15
C LEU A 310 -21.12 -5.03 -14.12
N LYS A 311 -22.31 -4.54 -13.76
CA LYS A 311 -23.51 -4.63 -14.57
C LYS A 311 -23.28 -3.97 -15.93
N ASP A 312 -23.69 -4.68 -16.99
CA ASP A 312 -23.60 -4.24 -18.38
C ASP A 312 -22.17 -3.96 -18.88
N ARG A 313 -21.13 -4.45 -18.18
CA ARG A 313 -19.73 -4.34 -18.60
C ARG A 313 -19.22 -5.62 -19.26
N VAL A 314 -18.52 -5.45 -20.37
CA VAL A 314 -17.72 -6.49 -21.04
C VAL A 314 -16.39 -6.61 -20.29
N LEU A 315 -16.22 -7.66 -19.46
CA LEU A 315 -15.08 -7.73 -18.54
C LEU A 315 -13.74 -7.96 -19.25
N GLU A 316 -13.74 -8.52 -20.47
CA GLU A 316 -12.50 -8.75 -21.24
C GLU A 316 -11.85 -7.45 -21.69
N GLY A 317 -12.66 -6.41 -21.91
CA GLY A 317 -12.18 -5.08 -22.25
C GLY A 317 -11.62 -4.31 -21.04
N LEU A 318 -11.77 -4.85 -19.82
CA LEU A 318 -11.32 -4.18 -18.61
C LEU A 318 -9.86 -4.50 -18.30
N ALA A 319 -9.12 -3.50 -17.82
CA ALA A 319 -7.78 -3.71 -17.28
C ALA A 319 -7.82 -4.73 -16.13
N CYS A 320 -6.97 -5.75 -16.22
CA CYS A 320 -6.94 -6.90 -15.30
C CYS A 320 -8.26 -7.69 -15.29
N ALA A 321 -8.78 -8.03 -16.47
CA ALA A 321 -9.95 -8.89 -16.67
C ALA A 321 -10.02 -10.13 -15.73
N PRO A 322 -8.92 -10.88 -15.45
CA PRO A 322 -8.97 -12.01 -14.53
C PRO A 322 -9.43 -11.63 -13.11
N GLN A 323 -9.00 -10.47 -12.60
CA GLN A 323 -9.40 -9.99 -11.28
C GLN A 323 -10.89 -9.63 -11.27
N TRP A 324 -11.38 -8.99 -12.34
CA TRP A 324 -12.80 -8.66 -12.47
C TRP A 324 -13.67 -9.91 -12.61
N ALA A 325 -13.20 -10.94 -13.30
CA ALA A 325 -13.91 -12.21 -13.42
C ALA A 325 -14.06 -12.91 -12.06
N LEU A 326 -13.01 -12.93 -11.23
CA LEU A 326 -13.07 -13.45 -9.86
C LEU A 326 -14.06 -12.66 -8.99
N LEU A 327 -14.01 -11.32 -9.06
CA LEU A 327 -14.95 -10.46 -8.35
C LEU A 327 -16.39 -10.66 -8.81
N ALA A 328 -16.63 -10.82 -10.12
CA ALA A 328 -17.94 -11.11 -10.70
C ALA A 328 -18.50 -12.45 -10.18
N GLY A 329 -17.65 -13.47 -10.08
CA GLY A 329 -18.00 -14.77 -9.52
C GLY A 329 -18.54 -14.67 -8.10
N VAL A 330 -17.87 -13.93 -7.21
CA VAL A 330 -18.31 -13.76 -5.81
C VAL A 330 -19.63 -13.02 -5.68
N VAL A 331 -19.90 -12.05 -6.55
CA VAL A 331 -21.17 -11.33 -6.50
C VAL A 331 -22.29 -12.02 -7.27
N GLY A 332 -22.07 -13.21 -7.81
CA GLY A 332 -23.07 -14.00 -8.54
C GLY A 332 -23.44 -13.43 -9.91
N ILE A 333 -22.57 -12.62 -10.52
CA ILE A 333 -22.75 -12.19 -11.90
C ILE A 333 -22.28 -13.32 -12.80
N SER A 334 -23.22 -13.90 -13.54
CA SER A 334 -22.91 -14.94 -14.51
C SER A 334 -21.97 -14.37 -15.57
N VAL A 335 -20.77 -14.90 -15.60
CA VAL A 335 -19.71 -14.58 -16.56
C VAL A 335 -19.97 -15.28 -17.92
N ALA A 336 -21.19 -15.81 -18.11
CA ALA A 336 -21.63 -16.54 -19.30
C ALA A 336 -21.71 -15.59 -20.50
N GLY A 337 -20.57 -15.45 -21.18
CA GLY A 337 -20.39 -14.50 -22.26
C GLY A 337 -18.96 -14.03 -22.38
N LEU A 338 -18.11 -14.22 -21.35
CA LEU A 338 -16.72 -13.83 -21.45
C LEU A 338 -15.90 -14.80 -22.31
N ALA A 339 -15.91 -14.58 -23.61
CA ALA A 339 -14.95 -15.17 -24.50
C ALA A 339 -13.69 -14.28 -24.45
N LEU A 340 -12.62 -14.79 -23.84
CA LEU A 340 -11.24 -14.30 -24.02
C LEU A 340 -10.76 -14.47 -25.50
N SER A 341 -11.64 -14.28 -26.49
CA SER A 341 -11.49 -14.76 -27.88
C SER A 341 -10.90 -13.78 -28.87
N ASP A 342 -10.80 -12.47 -28.60
CA ASP A 342 -10.54 -11.52 -29.70
C ASP A 342 -9.08 -11.03 -29.80
N TYR A 343 -8.14 -11.74 -29.17
CA TYR A 343 -6.70 -11.52 -29.38
C TYR A 343 -6.01 -12.71 -30.05
N GLN A 344 -6.57 -13.19 -31.16
CA GLN A 344 -5.82 -14.04 -32.10
C GLN A 344 -6.12 -13.63 -33.54
N GLY A 345 -5.07 -13.28 -34.28
CA GLY A 345 -5.11 -13.04 -35.71
C GLY A 345 -5.67 -14.24 -36.47
N ALA A 346 -6.34 -13.92 -37.57
CA ALA A 346 -6.86 -14.78 -38.62
C ALA A 346 -6.43 -16.26 -38.57
N GLY A 347 -7.39 -17.15 -38.27
CA GLY A 347 -7.21 -18.60 -38.48
C GLY A 347 -8.14 -19.49 -37.66
N SER A 348 -9.39 -19.63 -38.11
CA SER A 348 -10.25 -20.85 -38.02
C SER A 348 -9.90 -21.94 -36.97
N GLU A 349 -10.71 -22.08 -35.90
CA GLU A 349 -11.25 -23.36 -35.36
C GLU A 349 -12.11 -23.14 -34.08
N HIS A 350 -13.44 -23.05 -34.26
CA HIS A 350 -14.42 -22.51 -33.29
C HIS A 350 -14.94 -23.49 -32.20
N SER A 351 -14.14 -24.41 -31.65
CA SER A 351 -14.64 -25.35 -30.61
C SER A 351 -13.73 -25.56 -29.38
N ARG A 352 -12.59 -24.87 -29.26
CA ARG A 352 -11.57 -25.18 -28.23
C ARG A 352 -11.54 -24.29 -26.97
N THR A 353 -12.12 -23.09 -26.97
CA THR A 353 -11.73 -22.03 -26.01
C THR A 353 -12.52 -21.96 -24.69
N ARG A 354 -13.75 -22.49 -24.58
CA ARG A 354 -14.50 -22.56 -23.30
C ARG A 354 -13.80 -23.37 -22.20
N ARG A 355 -12.84 -24.23 -22.56
CA ARG A 355 -12.16 -25.16 -21.64
C ARG A 355 -10.86 -24.60 -21.05
N SER A 356 -10.33 -23.48 -21.56
CA SER A 356 -9.03 -22.90 -21.13
C SER A 356 -9.05 -22.24 -19.75
N VAL A 357 -10.17 -21.60 -19.39
CA VAL A 357 -10.32 -20.81 -18.15
C VAL A 357 -10.14 -21.66 -16.88
N LYS A 358 -10.60 -22.92 -16.90
CA LYS A 358 -10.40 -23.85 -15.78
C LYS A 358 -8.92 -24.20 -15.56
N TRP A 359 -8.12 -24.25 -16.63
CA TRP A 359 -6.69 -24.57 -16.51
C TRP A 359 -5.89 -23.39 -15.98
N ALA A 360 -6.27 -22.16 -16.32
CA ALA A 360 -5.66 -20.95 -15.76
C ALA A 360 -5.86 -20.85 -14.24
N SER A 361 -7.07 -21.13 -13.75
CA SER A 361 -7.34 -21.18 -12.31
C SER A 361 -6.55 -22.29 -11.62
N VAL A 362 -6.43 -23.47 -12.24
CA VAL A 362 -5.60 -24.57 -11.70
C VAL A 362 -4.12 -24.16 -11.65
N VAL A 363 -3.59 -23.49 -12.68
CA VAL A 363 -2.21 -22.98 -12.69
C VAL A 363 -2.00 -21.93 -11.60
N LEU A 364 -2.94 -21.01 -11.42
CA LEU A 364 -2.85 -19.98 -10.37
C LEU A 364 -2.92 -20.57 -8.97
N ALA A 365 -3.82 -21.53 -8.74
CA ALA A 365 -3.93 -22.24 -7.47
C ALA A 365 -2.68 -23.07 -7.18
N ALA A 366 -2.14 -23.78 -8.18
CA ALA A 366 -0.88 -24.49 -8.06
C ALA A 366 0.27 -23.52 -7.75
N ALA A 367 0.36 -22.40 -8.48
CA ALA A 367 1.40 -21.39 -8.28
C ALA A 367 1.34 -20.81 -6.87
N ALA A 368 0.14 -20.53 -6.36
CA ALA A 368 -0.07 -20.11 -4.99
C ALA A 368 0.44 -21.16 -3.99
N ALA A 369 0.12 -22.44 -4.20
CA ALA A 369 0.55 -23.54 -3.32
C ALA A 369 2.08 -23.73 -3.29
N HIS A 370 2.79 -23.43 -4.38
CA HIS A 370 4.24 -23.61 -4.51
C HIS A 370 5.02 -22.28 -4.55
N GLU A 371 4.69 -21.29 -3.73
CA GLU A 371 5.48 -20.05 -3.56
C GLU A 371 5.68 -19.23 -4.83
N ASN A 372 4.70 -19.26 -5.74
CA ASN A 372 4.77 -18.64 -7.06
C ASN A 372 5.89 -19.22 -7.95
N ILE A 373 6.49 -20.35 -7.57
CA ILE A 373 7.56 -21.06 -8.29
C ILE A 373 7.11 -22.48 -8.52
N LEU A 374 6.94 -22.84 -9.79
CA LEU A 374 6.33 -24.11 -10.14
C LEU A 374 7.15 -24.83 -11.20
N THR A 375 7.38 -26.12 -10.98
CA THR A 375 7.87 -27.02 -12.02
C THR A 375 6.69 -27.64 -12.76
N ARG A 376 6.93 -28.10 -14.00
CA ARG A 376 5.86 -28.75 -14.77
C ARG A 376 5.28 -29.97 -14.05
N ASP A 377 6.12 -30.74 -13.35
CA ASP A 377 5.68 -31.96 -12.66
C ASP A 377 4.79 -31.62 -11.45
N GLN A 378 5.18 -30.61 -10.66
CA GLN A 378 4.34 -30.07 -9.58
C GLN A 378 2.96 -29.59 -10.07
N LEU A 379 2.90 -28.96 -11.26
CA LEU A 379 1.60 -28.58 -11.86
C LEU A 379 0.72 -29.79 -12.14
N LEU A 380 1.31 -30.84 -12.70
CA LEU A 380 0.60 -32.04 -13.10
C LEU A 380 0.10 -32.83 -11.88
N ASP A 381 0.89 -32.87 -10.82
CA ASP A 381 0.51 -33.52 -9.56
C ASP A 381 -0.58 -32.74 -8.84
N PHE A 382 -0.42 -31.42 -8.69
CA PHE A 382 -1.45 -30.54 -8.12
C PHE A 382 -2.79 -30.66 -8.88
N ALA A 383 -2.75 -30.66 -10.21
CA ALA A 383 -3.97 -30.77 -11.01
C ALA A 383 -4.71 -32.11 -10.81
N ARG A 384 -3.98 -33.22 -10.61
CA ARG A 384 -4.56 -34.54 -10.33
C ARG A 384 -5.30 -34.60 -9.01
N GLU A 385 -4.77 -33.91 -8.01
CA GLU A 385 -5.34 -33.86 -6.68
C GLU A 385 -6.51 -32.87 -6.59
N ALA A 386 -6.36 -31.70 -7.20
CA ALA A 386 -7.33 -30.62 -7.07
C ALA A 386 -8.65 -30.87 -7.82
N ASP A 387 -8.61 -31.47 -9.02
CA ASP A 387 -9.81 -31.69 -9.84
C ASP A 387 -9.69 -32.95 -10.74
N PRO A 388 -9.87 -34.17 -10.18
CA PRO A 388 -9.77 -35.42 -10.93
C PRO A 388 -10.87 -35.56 -11.99
N GLU A 389 -12.04 -34.93 -11.79
CA GLU A 389 -13.13 -34.94 -12.76
C GLU A 389 -12.75 -34.13 -14.01
N LEU A 390 -12.15 -32.94 -13.86
CA LEU A 390 -11.69 -32.12 -14.97
C LEU A 390 -10.65 -32.85 -15.83
N ILE A 391 -9.78 -33.64 -15.20
CA ILE A 391 -8.79 -34.46 -15.90
C ILE A 391 -9.46 -35.61 -16.67
N SER A 392 -10.43 -36.31 -16.07
CA SER A 392 -11.12 -37.41 -16.74
C SER A 392 -11.94 -36.94 -17.95
N GLN A 393 -12.45 -35.70 -17.92
CA GLN A 393 -13.19 -35.07 -19.01
C GLN A 393 -12.31 -34.61 -20.19
N HIS A 394 -10.98 -34.56 -20.04
CA HIS A 394 -10.07 -33.97 -21.02
C HIS A 394 -8.84 -34.83 -21.26
N SER A 395 -8.85 -35.64 -22.32
CA SER A 395 -7.70 -36.49 -22.70
C SER A 395 -6.41 -35.71 -23.00
N ASP A 396 -6.51 -34.42 -23.36
CA ASP A 396 -5.40 -33.50 -23.66
C ASP A 396 -5.04 -32.54 -22.52
N TRP A 397 -5.51 -32.80 -21.28
CA TRP A 397 -5.38 -31.90 -20.14
C TRP A 397 -3.94 -31.42 -19.85
N LYS A 398 -2.94 -32.29 -20.00
CA LYS A 398 -1.52 -31.94 -19.79
C LYS A 398 -1.02 -30.88 -20.76
N SER A 399 -1.52 -30.90 -21.99
CA SER A 399 -1.19 -29.89 -23.01
C SER A 399 -1.85 -28.57 -22.66
N LYS A 400 -3.12 -28.61 -22.24
CA LYS A 400 -3.88 -27.41 -21.83
C LYS A 400 -3.27 -26.72 -20.60
N LEU A 401 -2.86 -27.48 -19.58
CA LEU A 401 -2.09 -26.95 -18.45
C LEU A 401 -0.77 -26.34 -18.89
N GLY A 402 -0.05 -26.98 -19.80
CA GLY A 402 1.22 -26.47 -20.31
C GLY A 402 1.10 -25.15 -21.06
N VAL A 403 -0.01 -24.93 -21.77
CA VAL A 403 -0.32 -23.64 -22.42
C VAL A 403 -0.66 -22.60 -21.36
N ALA A 404 -1.61 -22.89 -20.46
CA ALA A 404 -2.00 -21.97 -19.40
C ALA A 404 -0.81 -21.57 -18.51
N MET A 405 0.11 -22.50 -18.22
CA MET A 405 1.33 -22.23 -17.46
C MET A 405 2.23 -21.22 -18.16
N LYS A 406 2.39 -21.31 -19.48
CA LYS A 406 3.22 -20.37 -20.26
C LYS A 406 2.60 -18.99 -20.36
N ASP A 407 1.27 -18.91 -20.36
CA ASP A 407 0.55 -17.64 -20.46
C ASP A 407 0.60 -16.83 -19.14
N ILE A 408 0.72 -17.52 -18.01
CA ILE A 408 0.61 -16.94 -16.66
C ILE A 408 1.96 -16.87 -15.95
N MET A 409 2.91 -17.73 -16.33
CA MET A 409 4.21 -17.87 -15.67
C MET A 409 5.38 -17.70 -16.65
N HIS A 410 6.45 -17.06 -16.17
CA HIS A 410 7.69 -16.89 -16.90
C HIS A 410 8.66 -18.03 -16.61
N LEU A 411 9.18 -18.66 -17.66
CA LEU A 411 10.25 -19.64 -17.52
C LEU A 411 11.53 -18.93 -17.03
N LYS A 412 12.06 -19.34 -15.87
CA LYS A 412 13.35 -18.85 -15.40
C LYS A 412 14.48 -19.52 -16.19
N PRO A 413 15.45 -18.77 -16.70
CA PRO A 413 16.58 -19.35 -17.41
C PRO A 413 17.41 -20.21 -16.46
N GLY A 414 17.57 -21.49 -16.82
CA GLY A 414 18.28 -22.49 -16.05
C GLY A 414 17.40 -23.69 -15.67
N ARG A 415 18.01 -24.65 -14.97
CA ARG A 415 17.35 -25.76 -14.31
C ARG A 415 17.64 -25.66 -12.82
N ASN A 416 16.70 -26.08 -11.97
CA ASN A 416 16.92 -26.13 -10.52
C ASN A 416 17.94 -27.22 -10.15
N ALA A 417 18.25 -27.35 -8.86
CA ALA A 417 19.20 -28.35 -8.36
C ALA A 417 18.85 -29.79 -8.80
N SER A 418 17.55 -30.05 -9.02
CA SER A 418 17.03 -31.34 -9.46
C SER A 418 16.94 -31.48 -10.99
N GLY A 419 17.40 -30.49 -11.77
CA GLY A 419 17.39 -30.55 -13.23
C GLY A 419 16.06 -30.19 -13.90
N HIS A 420 15.05 -29.74 -13.15
CA HIS A 420 13.76 -29.33 -13.69
C HIS A 420 13.73 -27.83 -14.01
N HIS A 421 12.92 -27.46 -15.00
CA HIS A 421 12.65 -26.06 -15.33
C HIS A 421 11.70 -25.43 -14.30
N GLU A 422 12.11 -24.29 -13.73
CA GLU A 422 11.29 -23.48 -12.83
C GLU A 422 10.54 -22.41 -13.62
N PHE A 423 9.24 -22.31 -13.39
CA PHE A 423 8.40 -21.24 -13.88
C PHE A 423 8.02 -20.34 -12.71
N HIS A 424 8.08 -19.03 -12.89
CA HIS A 424 7.75 -18.05 -11.88
C HIS A 424 6.47 -17.33 -12.27
N LEU A 425 5.52 -17.19 -11.33
CA LEU A 425 4.29 -16.45 -11.59
C LEU A 425 4.62 -15.02 -12.00
N ASP A 426 3.93 -14.51 -13.02
CA ASP A 426 4.15 -13.15 -13.49
C ASP A 426 4.02 -12.13 -12.32
N PRO A 427 5.03 -11.28 -12.08
CA PRO A 427 4.94 -10.18 -11.13
C PRO A 427 3.71 -9.29 -11.31
N ALA A 428 3.23 -9.11 -12.54
CA ALA A 428 2.01 -8.35 -12.84
C ALA A 428 0.74 -9.02 -12.27
N ILE A 429 0.76 -10.35 -12.12
CA ILE A 429 -0.35 -11.15 -11.57
C ILE A 429 -0.22 -11.28 -10.05
N SER A 430 0.99 -11.52 -9.54
CA SER A 430 1.26 -11.68 -8.10
C SER A 430 1.34 -10.37 -7.32
N GLY A 431 1.27 -9.21 -8.00
CA GLY A 431 1.55 -7.91 -7.38
C GLY A 431 3.02 -7.74 -6.98
N GLY A 432 3.88 -8.66 -7.41
CA GLY A 432 5.31 -8.68 -7.15
C GLY A 432 6.07 -7.62 -7.96
N ARG A 433 7.32 -7.39 -7.57
CA ARG A 433 8.23 -6.48 -8.26
C ARG A 433 8.88 -7.18 -9.46
N PRO A 434 8.84 -6.59 -10.67
CA PRO A 434 9.58 -7.12 -11.83
C PRO A 434 11.07 -7.39 -11.52
N PRO A 435 11.64 -8.53 -11.95
CA PRO A 435 13.00 -8.97 -11.57
C PRO A 435 14.13 -8.03 -12.02
N ASN A 436 13.85 -7.19 -13.01
CA ASN A 436 14.72 -6.16 -13.59
C ASN A 436 14.68 -4.81 -12.82
N MET A 437 13.75 -4.59 -11.90
CA MET A 437 13.72 -3.37 -11.07
C MET A 437 14.76 -3.45 -9.97
N LYS A 438 15.49 -2.35 -9.71
CA LYS A 438 16.43 -2.14 -8.58
C LYS A 438 16.06 -0.87 -7.81
N LYS A 439 16.19 -0.88 -6.49
CA LYS A 439 16.05 0.33 -5.65
C LYS A 439 17.33 1.16 -5.79
N SER A 440 17.22 2.40 -6.26
CA SER A 440 18.31 3.39 -6.25
C SER A 440 18.03 4.47 -5.21
N LYS A 441 18.99 5.38 -5.00
CA LYS A 441 18.82 6.54 -4.09
C LYS A 441 17.67 7.47 -4.54
N ASP A 442 17.35 7.47 -5.84
CA ASP A 442 16.34 8.35 -6.45
C ASP A 442 15.02 7.64 -6.72
N GLY A 443 14.79 6.47 -6.11
CA GLY A 443 13.59 5.65 -6.31
C GLY A 443 13.88 4.34 -7.03
N TRP A 444 12.84 3.70 -7.54
CA TRP A 444 12.99 2.44 -8.28
C TRP A 444 13.45 2.71 -9.72
N ARG A 445 14.34 1.86 -10.25
CA ARG A 445 14.82 1.93 -11.63
C ARG A 445 14.90 0.53 -12.22
N SER A 446 14.35 0.29 -13.41
CA SER A 446 14.66 -0.97 -14.12
C SER A 446 15.99 -0.85 -14.85
N LYS A 447 16.71 -1.97 -14.88
CA LYS A 447 18.01 -2.10 -15.51
C LYS A 447 17.95 -3.15 -16.62
N TYR A 448 18.42 -2.77 -17.80
CA TYR A 448 18.55 -3.66 -18.95
C TYR A 448 19.94 -3.60 -19.53
N THR A 449 20.39 -4.73 -20.07
CA THR A 449 21.65 -4.83 -20.78
C THR A 449 21.46 -5.44 -22.15
N PHE A 450 22.06 -4.86 -23.18
CA PHE A 450 22.05 -5.38 -24.55
C PHE A 450 23.42 -5.18 -25.19
N THR A 451 23.70 -5.91 -26.27
CA THR A 451 24.99 -5.84 -26.97
C THR A 451 24.79 -5.25 -28.36
N VAL A 452 25.65 -4.32 -28.74
CA VAL A 452 25.75 -3.72 -30.09
C VAL A 452 27.22 -3.74 -30.48
N ASP A 453 27.55 -4.31 -31.64
CA ASP A 453 28.92 -4.43 -32.17
C ASP A 453 29.94 -4.95 -31.14
N GLY A 454 29.57 -6.01 -30.43
CA GLY A 454 30.42 -6.65 -29.40
C GLY A 454 30.58 -5.82 -28.11
N ARG A 455 29.99 -4.63 -28.01
CA ARG A 455 29.99 -3.80 -26.81
C ARG A 455 28.68 -3.97 -26.05
N GLN A 456 28.78 -4.26 -24.76
CA GLN A 456 27.61 -4.36 -23.89
C GLN A 456 27.22 -2.97 -23.37
N TYR A 457 25.96 -2.61 -23.51
CA TYR A 457 25.37 -1.37 -23.00
C TYR A 457 24.39 -1.69 -21.89
N GLU A 458 24.28 -0.79 -20.92
CA GLU A 458 23.29 -0.82 -19.86
C GLU A 458 22.42 0.41 -19.95
N ILE A 459 21.10 0.20 -19.99
CA ILE A 459 20.10 1.26 -19.95
C ILE A 459 19.29 1.17 -18.66
N THR A 460 19.07 2.33 -18.03
CA THR A 460 18.32 2.49 -16.78
C THR A 460 17.31 3.63 -16.90
N GLY A 461 16.08 3.44 -16.44
CA GLY A 461 15.04 4.49 -16.45
C GLY A 461 14.40 4.66 -15.06
N SER A 462 13.62 5.73 -14.87
CA SER A 462 12.86 5.95 -13.63
C SER A 462 11.69 4.96 -13.54
N ALA A 463 11.17 4.68 -12.34
CA ALA A 463 10.03 3.77 -12.14
C ALA A 463 8.82 4.09 -13.05
N GLN A 464 8.58 5.38 -13.31
CA GLN A 464 7.56 5.88 -14.22
C GLN A 464 7.80 5.51 -15.69
N SER A 465 9.06 5.40 -16.14
CA SER A 465 9.39 4.96 -17.51
C SER A 465 9.62 3.46 -17.65
N THR A 466 9.71 2.70 -16.55
CA THR A 466 10.29 1.34 -16.60
C THR A 466 9.44 0.16 -16.10
N VAL A 467 8.21 0.35 -15.61
CA VAL A 467 7.30 -0.80 -15.42
C VAL A 467 6.61 -1.17 -16.74
N HIS A 468 6.26 -0.19 -17.59
CA HIS A 468 5.64 -0.44 -18.91
C HIS A 468 6.52 -0.12 -20.10
N GLY A 469 7.47 0.81 -20.00
CA GLY A 469 8.47 1.02 -21.05
C GLY A 469 9.35 -0.22 -21.25
N ALA A 470 9.48 -1.03 -20.20
CA ALA A 470 10.07 -2.36 -20.16
C ALA A 470 9.36 -3.37 -21.08
N ASP A 471 8.08 -3.63 -20.86
CA ASP A 471 7.34 -4.61 -21.68
C ASP A 471 7.20 -4.13 -23.13
N GLU A 472 6.94 -2.83 -23.36
CA GLU A 472 6.95 -2.23 -24.71
C GLU A 472 8.35 -2.29 -25.38
N LEU A 473 9.44 -2.24 -24.59
CA LEU A 473 10.81 -2.35 -25.10
C LEU A 473 11.04 -3.70 -25.78
N PHE A 474 10.45 -4.78 -25.28
CA PHE A 474 10.64 -6.13 -25.78
C PHE A 474 9.55 -6.61 -26.74
N SER A 475 8.31 -6.12 -26.61
CA SER A 475 7.17 -6.59 -27.42
C SER A 475 7.00 -5.88 -28.77
N ASN A 476 7.53 -4.67 -28.96
CA ASN A 476 7.27 -3.84 -30.16
C ASN A 476 8.52 -3.44 -30.97
N GLY A 477 9.62 -4.19 -30.90
CA GLY A 477 10.84 -3.86 -31.69
C GLY A 477 11.61 -2.62 -31.21
N LYS A 478 11.19 -1.99 -30.10
CA LYS A 478 11.88 -0.84 -29.49
C LYS A 478 13.31 -1.16 -29.04
N LEU A 479 13.60 -2.40 -28.64
CA LEU A 479 14.98 -2.81 -28.34
C LEU A 479 15.89 -2.72 -29.58
N GLU A 480 15.41 -3.15 -30.75
CA GLU A 480 16.16 -3.02 -32.00
C GLU A 480 16.30 -1.56 -32.42
N MET A 481 15.28 -0.74 -32.19
CA MET A 481 15.36 0.72 -32.35
C MET A 481 16.42 1.33 -31.41
N LEU A 482 16.52 0.90 -30.15
CA LEU A 482 17.57 1.38 -29.26
C LEU A 482 18.96 0.91 -29.71
N LYS A 483 19.09 -0.33 -30.19
CA LYS A 483 20.35 -0.82 -30.76
C LYS A 483 20.77 0.00 -31.97
N SER A 484 19.84 0.32 -32.87
CA SER A 484 20.13 1.17 -34.03
C SER A 484 20.44 2.61 -33.63
N LEU A 485 19.75 3.18 -32.64
CA LEU A 485 20.07 4.50 -32.10
C LEU A 485 21.48 4.53 -31.49
N VAL A 486 21.91 3.48 -30.77
CA VAL A 486 23.28 3.44 -30.22
C VAL A 486 24.36 3.49 -31.32
N LEU A 487 24.05 3.07 -32.54
CA LEU A 487 24.95 3.15 -33.70
C LEU A 487 24.95 4.53 -34.38
N GLN A 488 23.97 5.39 -34.10
CA GLN A 488 23.87 6.72 -34.69
C GLN A 488 24.68 7.75 -33.89
N GLU A 489 25.26 8.74 -34.59
CA GLU A 489 26.13 9.78 -34.01
C GLU A 489 25.45 10.57 -32.86
N HIS A 490 24.12 10.73 -32.91
CA HIS A 490 23.33 11.43 -31.90
C HIS A 490 22.40 10.54 -31.07
N GLY A 491 22.40 9.23 -31.28
CA GLY A 491 21.36 8.39 -30.69
C GLY A 491 21.44 8.27 -29.16
N PHE A 492 22.62 8.47 -28.55
CA PHE A 492 22.73 8.59 -27.09
C PHE A 492 21.91 9.76 -26.52
N GLN A 493 21.96 10.92 -27.18
CA GLN A 493 21.21 12.10 -26.76
C GLN A 493 19.70 11.88 -26.96
N GLN A 494 19.32 11.19 -28.03
CA GLN A 494 17.93 10.82 -28.30
C GLN A 494 17.37 9.79 -27.32
N ILE A 495 18.19 8.86 -26.85
CA ILE A 495 17.82 7.91 -25.78
C ILE A 495 17.66 8.65 -24.45
N MET A 496 18.54 9.61 -24.15
CA MET A 496 18.45 10.43 -22.94
C MET A 496 17.26 11.39 -22.95
N SER A 497 16.90 11.97 -24.08
CA SER A 497 15.73 12.85 -24.20
C SER A 497 14.41 12.09 -23.99
N GLN A 498 14.40 10.78 -24.22
CA GLN A 498 13.28 9.89 -23.89
C GLN A 498 13.26 9.48 -22.41
N GLY A 499 14.15 10.03 -21.57
CA GLY A 499 14.19 9.78 -20.13
C GLY A 499 14.93 8.51 -19.72
N PHE A 500 15.77 7.95 -20.61
CA PHE A 500 16.61 6.80 -20.31
C PHE A 500 18.07 7.20 -20.09
N PHE A 501 18.70 6.64 -19.06
CA PHE A 501 20.13 6.72 -18.84
C PHE A 501 20.82 5.50 -19.46
N ILE A 502 21.61 5.70 -20.50
CA ILE A 502 22.41 4.65 -21.13
C ILE A 502 23.89 4.81 -20.79
N ARG A 503 24.59 3.70 -20.53
CA ARG A 503 26.04 3.67 -20.29
C ARG A 503 26.67 2.41 -20.88
N PRO A 504 27.88 2.48 -21.45
CA PRO A 504 28.63 1.28 -21.81
C PRO A 504 29.02 0.51 -20.54
N CYS A 505 28.82 -0.81 -20.56
CA CYS A 505 29.30 -1.70 -19.51
C CYS A 505 30.80 -1.89 -19.66
N ASN A 506 31.59 -1.11 -18.93
CA ASN A 506 33.03 -1.35 -18.78
C ASN A 506 33.29 -2.59 -17.89
N ARG A 507 32.84 -3.77 -18.32
CA ARG A 507 33.48 -4.98 -17.83
C ARG A 507 34.84 -5.02 -18.50
N LYS A 508 35.89 -4.79 -17.71
CA LYS A 508 37.25 -5.23 -18.05
C LYS A 508 37.08 -6.65 -18.60
N ALA A 509 37.29 -6.84 -19.89
CA ALA A 509 37.34 -8.17 -20.48
C ALA A 509 38.34 -8.94 -19.62
N LYS A 510 37.85 -9.86 -18.79
CA LYS A 510 38.71 -10.83 -18.12
C LYS A 510 39.39 -11.51 -19.30
N ARG A 511 40.67 -11.19 -19.52
CA ARG A 511 41.50 -11.80 -20.56
C ARG A 511 41.28 -13.30 -20.46
N CYS A 512 40.48 -13.87 -21.36
CA CYS A 512 40.63 -15.25 -21.75
C CYS A 512 42.04 -15.28 -22.34
N ARG A 513 43.03 -15.65 -21.52
CA ARG A 513 44.31 -16.11 -22.04
C ARG A 513 43.92 -17.31 -22.90
N ALA A 514 44.04 -17.15 -24.21
CA ALA A 514 44.15 -18.29 -25.08
C ALA A 514 45.29 -19.16 -24.53
N SER A 515 44.98 -20.39 -24.13
CA SER A 515 46.00 -21.42 -24.08
C SER A 515 46.35 -21.70 -25.54
N THR A 516 47.43 -21.09 -26.01
CA THR A 516 48.23 -21.68 -27.07
C THR A 516 48.93 -22.88 -26.47
N ASP A 517 48.37 -24.07 -26.72
CA ASP A 517 49.13 -25.28 -27.02
C ASP A 517 48.68 -25.74 -28.41
#